data_AF-A0A2E7CXN0-F1
#
_entry.id   AF-A0A2E7CXN0-F1
#
_cell.length_a   1.000
_cell.length_b   1.000
_cell.length_c   1.000
_cell.angle_alpha   90.00
_cell.angle_beta   90.00
_cell.angle_gamma   90.00
#
_symmetry.space_group_name_H-M   'P 1'
#
loop_
_entity.id
_entity.type
_entity.pdbx_description
1 polymer ?
#
loop_
_entity_poly.entity_id
_entity_poly.type
_entity_poly.pdbx_seq_one_letter_code
_entity_poly.pdbx_strand_id
1 'polypeptide(L)'
;MTSSPEFNSNEALHQAARWCEEYFRAHPDMSVGHSMVSLLDLFSQMASVQSEPAEDQRLLLSSLNERVEAYVERFARGDLSGIPLANVPEPSDSVKVELQGHVAFEGDTDWVPQPQACSGEQDGRAIQGFSLRLAEDGLPVSLRYKAHLAFKGDTDWHEAGDFCGTRGEWRRMEAFWIDLDDQSEQFDVFYSAHLARLGWTGWFKNGQMCGTRGEYRQVEGIKVFVAERNGEAV
;
A
#
# COMPACT_ATOMS: atom_id res chain seq x y z
N MET A 1 6.03 -13.72 42.46
CA MET A 1 6.63 -13.24 41.20
C MET A 1 6.27 -14.25 40.13
N THR A 2 5.21 -13.99 39.38
CA THR A 2 4.81 -14.82 38.23
C THR A 2 5.69 -14.41 37.06
N SER A 3 6.62 -15.27 36.66
CA SER A 3 7.39 -15.09 35.43
C SER A 3 6.42 -15.06 34.25
N SER A 4 6.43 -13.98 33.48
CA SER A 4 5.74 -13.90 32.19
C SER A 4 6.19 -15.06 31.29
N PRO A 5 5.31 -15.63 30.45
CA PRO A 5 5.71 -16.70 29.55
C PRO A 5 6.71 -16.15 28.55
N GLU A 6 7.91 -16.74 28.50
CA GLU A 6 8.88 -16.44 27.45
C GLU A 6 8.31 -16.89 26.11
N PHE A 7 8.10 -15.91 25.23
CA PHE A 7 7.60 -16.12 23.87
C PHE A 7 8.70 -16.81 23.05
N ASN A 8 8.52 -18.09 22.74
CA ASN A 8 9.48 -18.86 21.94
C ASN A 8 9.26 -18.56 20.45
N SER A 9 10.15 -17.76 19.87
CA SER A 9 10.12 -17.30 18.48
C SER A 9 10.02 -18.43 17.44
N ASN A 10 10.55 -19.63 17.74
CA ASN A 10 10.41 -20.79 16.86
C ASN A 10 8.97 -21.32 16.80
N GLU A 11 8.22 -21.25 17.89
CA GLU A 11 6.84 -21.73 17.94
C GLU A 11 5.91 -20.80 17.15
N ALA A 12 6.11 -19.48 17.24
CA ALA A 12 5.37 -18.50 16.46
C ALA A 12 5.63 -18.63 14.94
N LEU A 13 6.89 -18.86 14.55
CA LEU A 13 7.27 -19.13 13.15
C LEU A 13 6.62 -20.41 12.62
N HIS A 14 6.62 -21.49 13.41
CA HIS A 14 5.97 -22.74 13.03
C HIS A 14 4.46 -22.62 12.95
N GLN A 15 3.82 -21.84 13.84
CA GLN A 15 2.39 -21.59 13.81
C GLN A 15 1.98 -20.74 12.60
N ALA A 16 2.76 -19.70 12.29
CA ALA A 16 2.52 -18.89 11.09
C ALA A 16 2.72 -19.70 9.80
N ALA A 17 3.76 -20.54 9.74
CA ALA A 17 4.00 -21.42 8.60
C ALA A 17 2.87 -22.44 8.39
N ARG A 18 2.40 -23.09 9.47
CA ARG A 18 1.27 -24.03 9.40
C ARG A 18 -0.02 -23.32 9.00
N TRP A 19 -0.28 -22.15 9.57
CA TRP A 19 -1.46 -21.37 9.23
C TRP A 19 -1.46 -20.97 7.75
N CYS A 20 -0.33 -20.47 7.23
CA CYS A 20 -0.18 -20.19 5.80
C CYS A 20 -0.49 -21.45 4.97
N GLU A 21 0.13 -22.58 5.30
CA GLU A 21 -0.06 -23.84 4.58
C GLU A 21 -1.54 -24.30 4.57
N GLU A 22 -2.21 -24.23 5.71
CA GLU A 22 -3.63 -24.58 5.85
C GLU A 22 -4.54 -23.61 5.08
N TYR A 23 -4.26 -22.32 5.16
CA TYR A 23 -5.03 -21.26 4.52
C TYR A 23 -4.95 -21.33 2.98
N PHE A 24 -3.76 -21.52 2.40
CA PHE A 24 -3.59 -21.68 0.94
C PHE A 24 -4.14 -23.01 0.42
N ARG A 25 -4.07 -24.07 1.21
CA ARG A 25 -4.71 -25.35 0.87
C ARG A 25 -6.23 -25.21 0.82
N ALA A 26 -6.81 -24.37 1.67
CA ALA A 26 -8.25 -24.10 1.70
C ALA A 26 -8.71 -23.08 0.63
N HIS A 27 -7.80 -22.25 0.09
CA HIS A 27 -8.13 -21.17 -0.85
C HIS A 27 -7.19 -21.21 -2.08
N PRO A 28 -7.28 -22.25 -2.93
CA PRO A 28 -6.36 -22.48 -4.05
C PRO A 28 -6.42 -21.41 -5.16
N ASP A 29 -7.54 -20.68 -5.25
CA ASP A 29 -7.79 -19.67 -6.31
C ASP A 29 -7.39 -18.25 -5.90
N MET A 30 -6.84 -18.09 -4.69
CA MET A 30 -6.49 -16.78 -4.14
C MET A 30 -5.17 -16.27 -4.75
N SER A 31 -5.15 -15.05 -5.31
CA SER A 31 -3.89 -14.48 -5.80
C SER A 31 -2.98 -14.15 -4.62
N VAL A 32 -1.86 -14.85 -4.55
CA VAL A 32 -0.94 -14.84 -3.42
C VAL A 32 -0.09 -13.56 -3.37
N GLY A 33 0.07 -12.87 -4.52
CA GLY A 33 0.53 -11.48 -4.67
C GLY A 33 1.86 -11.08 -4.01
N HIS A 34 2.22 -9.80 -4.13
CA HIS A 34 3.36 -9.17 -3.43
C HIS A 34 3.29 -9.35 -1.91
N SER A 35 2.07 -9.46 -1.38
CA SER A 35 1.72 -9.73 0.00
C SER A 35 2.42 -10.95 0.63
N MET A 36 2.41 -12.08 -0.07
CA MET A 36 3.10 -13.28 0.41
C MET A 36 4.62 -13.17 0.26
N VAL A 37 5.11 -12.52 -0.80
CA VAL A 37 6.54 -12.29 -0.98
C VAL A 37 7.08 -11.42 0.16
N SER A 38 6.33 -10.40 0.59
CA SER A 38 6.68 -9.58 1.76
C SER A 38 6.67 -10.39 3.07
N LEU A 39 5.68 -11.26 3.29
CA LEU A 39 5.65 -12.17 4.44
C LEU A 39 6.85 -13.13 4.44
N LEU A 40 7.14 -13.76 3.29
CA LEU A 40 8.27 -14.67 3.14
C LEU A 40 9.62 -13.96 3.32
N ASP A 41 9.76 -12.72 2.83
CA ASP A 41 10.96 -11.93 3.03
C ASP A 41 11.14 -11.54 4.50
N LEU A 42 10.07 -11.15 5.20
CA LEU A 42 10.11 -10.91 6.65
C LEU A 42 10.53 -12.17 7.42
N PHE A 43 9.95 -13.33 7.08
CA PHE A 43 10.35 -14.60 7.71
C PHE A 43 11.80 -14.98 7.39
N SER A 44 12.27 -14.71 6.17
CA SER A 44 13.67 -14.92 5.78
C SER A 44 14.63 -14.03 6.59
N GLN A 45 14.28 -12.75 6.76
CA GLN A 45 15.05 -11.81 7.60
C GLN A 45 15.08 -12.27 9.06
N MET A 46 13.97 -12.77 9.60
CA MET A 46 13.91 -13.33 10.95
C MET A 46 14.78 -14.58 11.10
N ALA A 47 14.73 -15.49 10.13
CA ALA A 47 15.52 -16.72 10.11
C ALA A 47 17.03 -16.47 10.00
N SER A 48 17.45 -15.29 9.53
CA SER A 48 18.85 -14.88 9.44
C SER A 48 19.47 -14.47 10.78
N VAL A 49 18.65 -14.32 11.84
CA VAL A 49 19.13 -13.89 13.16
C VAL A 49 19.58 -15.09 14.00
N GLN A 50 20.73 -14.94 14.66
CA GLN A 50 21.36 -16.00 15.46
C GLN A 50 20.51 -16.40 16.69
N SER A 51 20.69 -17.64 17.15
CA SER A 51 19.95 -18.23 18.29
C SER A 51 20.13 -17.49 19.61
N GLU A 52 21.23 -16.74 19.77
CA GLU A 52 21.47 -15.82 20.89
C GLU A 52 21.84 -14.43 20.34
N PRO A 53 20.85 -13.61 19.98
CA PRO A 53 21.11 -12.34 19.34
C PRO A 53 21.63 -11.29 20.32
N ALA A 54 22.54 -10.44 19.85
CA ALA A 54 22.89 -9.19 20.51
C ALA A 54 21.64 -8.30 20.71
N GLU A 55 21.69 -7.34 21.63
CA GLU A 55 20.54 -6.49 21.98
C GLU A 55 19.90 -5.80 20.74
N ASP A 56 20.72 -5.31 19.83
CA ASP A 56 20.27 -4.70 18.56
C ASP A 56 19.54 -5.70 17.64
N GLN A 57 19.99 -6.95 17.61
CA GLN A 57 19.35 -8.01 16.84
C GLN A 57 18.03 -8.47 17.49
N ARG A 58 17.91 -8.39 18.82
CA ARG A 58 16.64 -8.62 19.53
C ARG A 58 15.62 -7.53 19.21
N LEU A 59 16.07 -6.28 19.15
CA LEU A 59 15.22 -5.15 18.76
C LEU A 59 14.73 -5.29 17.31
N LEU A 60 15.62 -5.72 16.41
CA LEU A 60 15.27 -6.04 15.01
C LEU A 60 14.23 -7.16 14.92
N LEU A 61 14.44 -8.28 15.63
CA LEU A 61 13.50 -9.40 15.70
C LEU A 61 12.14 -8.98 16.24
N SER A 62 12.10 -8.16 17.30
CA SER A 62 10.85 -7.62 17.86
C SER A 62 10.10 -6.78 16.84
N SER A 63 10.80 -5.90 16.14
CA SER A 63 10.22 -5.08 15.07
C SER A 63 9.71 -5.93 13.90
N LEU A 64 10.42 -6.99 13.52
CA LEU A 64 9.98 -7.92 12.47
C LEU A 64 8.73 -8.72 12.90
N ASN A 65 8.68 -9.19 14.14
CA ASN A 65 7.50 -9.88 14.69
C ASN A 65 6.26 -8.99 14.68
N GLU A 66 6.35 -7.77 15.20
CA GLU A 66 5.23 -6.82 15.18
C GLU A 66 4.74 -6.54 13.75
N ARG A 67 5.65 -6.52 12.78
CA ARG A 67 5.31 -6.35 11.36
C ARG A 67 4.54 -7.54 10.83
N VAL A 68 5.00 -8.76 11.11
CA VAL A 68 4.34 -9.99 10.70
C VAL A 68 2.95 -10.10 11.34
N GLU A 69 2.82 -9.91 12.65
CA GLU A 69 1.53 -10.00 13.35
C GLU A 69 0.52 -8.99 12.80
N ALA A 70 0.93 -7.72 12.66
CA ALA A 70 0.05 -6.71 12.13
C ALA A 70 -0.28 -6.90 10.64
N TYR A 71 0.62 -7.53 9.89
CA TYR A 71 0.35 -7.93 8.51
C TYR A 71 -0.75 -9.00 8.47
N VAL A 72 -0.57 -10.07 9.24
CA VAL A 72 -1.50 -11.22 9.29
C VAL A 72 -2.87 -10.80 9.79
N GLU A 73 -2.96 -10.01 10.87
CA GLU A 73 -4.24 -9.55 11.40
C GLU A 73 -5.04 -8.74 10.39
N ARG A 74 -4.38 -7.87 9.62
CA ARG A 74 -5.05 -6.96 8.69
C ARG A 74 -5.36 -7.61 7.35
N PHE A 75 -4.49 -8.51 6.91
CA PHE A 75 -4.81 -9.42 5.82
C PHE A 75 -6.05 -10.25 6.17
N ALA A 76 -6.13 -10.79 7.39
CA ALA A 76 -7.29 -11.56 7.86
C ALA A 76 -8.59 -10.73 7.97
N ARG A 77 -8.49 -9.40 8.17
CA ARG A 77 -9.63 -8.47 8.15
C ARG A 77 -10.00 -7.97 6.76
N GLY A 78 -9.16 -8.26 5.75
CA GLY A 78 -9.31 -7.76 4.39
C GLY A 78 -8.85 -6.30 4.19
N ASP A 79 -8.32 -5.67 5.23
CA ASP A 79 -7.94 -4.24 5.22
C ASP A 79 -6.72 -3.95 4.31
N LEU A 80 -5.92 -4.97 4.02
CA LEU A 80 -4.80 -4.90 3.07
C LEU A 80 -5.06 -5.66 1.77
N SER A 81 -6.17 -6.42 1.69
CA SER A 81 -6.54 -7.16 0.49
C SER A 81 -7.24 -6.23 -0.49
N GLY A 82 -6.47 -5.71 -1.44
CA GLY A 82 -7.05 -5.16 -2.66
C GLY A 82 -7.53 -6.27 -3.60
N ILE A 83 -7.97 -5.88 -4.79
CA ILE A 83 -8.30 -6.78 -5.88
C ILE A 83 -7.12 -7.73 -6.14
N PRO A 84 -7.36 -9.04 -6.23
CA PRO A 84 -6.33 -10.02 -6.58
C PRO A 84 -5.62 -9.62 -7.87
N LEU A 85 -4.29 -9.74 -7.96
CA LEU A 85 -3.51 -9.27 -9.11
C LEU A 85 -3.98 -9.90 -10.44
N ALA A 86 -4.43 -11.17 -10.39
CA ALA A 86 -4.99 -11.88 -11.54
C ALA A 86 -6.29 -11.24 -12.09
N ASN A 87 -6.96 -10.39 -11.30
CA ASN A 87 -8.22 -9.73 -11.62
C ASN A 87 -8.02 -8.22 -11.86
N VAL A 88 -6.78 -7.76 -11.94
CA VAL A 88 -6.40 -6.37 -12.22
C VAL A 88 -5.86 -6.32 -13.65
N PRO A 89 -6.30 -5.38 -14.51
CA PRO A 89 -5.77 -5.25 -15.86
C PRO A 89 -4.26 -5.01 -15.89
N GLU A 90 -3.59 -5.50 -16.92
CA GLU A 90 -2.14 -5.29 -17.09
C GLU A 90 -1.84 -3.80 -17.36
N PRO A 91 -0.93 -3.17 -16.59
CA PRO A 91 -0.62 -1.74 -16.77
C PRO A 91 0.04 -1.37 -18.10
N SER A 92 0.45 -2.34 -18.93
CA SER A 92 0.94 -2.04 -20.28
C SER A 92 -0.16 -1.45 -21.17
N ASP A 93 -1.40 -1.86 -20.93
CA ASP A 93 -2.57 -1.56 -21.76
C ASP A 93 -3.40 -0.41 -21.16
N SER A 94 -2.87 0.25 -20.12
CA SER A 94 -3.51 1.33 -19.40
C SER A 94 -3.25 2.70 -20.02
N VAL A 95 -4.24 3.59 -19.91
CA VAL A 95 -4.07 5.03 -20.07
C VAL A 95 -2.96 5.52 -19.13
N LYS A 96 -2.07 6.35 -19.67
CA LYS A 96 -0.93 6.88 -18.93
C LYS A 96 -1.37 7.94 -17.92
N VAL A 97 -0.98 7.74 -16.68
CA VAL A 97 -1.15 8.68 -15.56
C VAL A 97 0.22 9.19 -15.16
N GLU A 98 0.31 10.47 -14.81
CA GLU A 98 1.50 11.06 -14.20
C GLU A 98 1.22 11.43 -12.75
N LEU A 99 2.20 11.21 -11.89
CA LEU A 99 2.14 11.52 -10.48
C LEU A 99 3.28 12.44 -10.09
N GLN A 100 2.97 13.49 -9.34
CA GLN A 100 3.94 14.29 -8.60
C GLN A 100 3.68 14.08 -7.11
N GLY A 101 4.71 13.71 -6.34
CA GLY A 101 4.64 13.58 -4.88
C GLY A 101 5.33 14.75 -4.19
N HIS A 102 4.86 15.13 -3.00
CA HIS A 102 5.65 15.90 -2.03
C HIS A 102 6.19 14.95 -0.97
N VAL A 103 7.49 14.65 -1.05
CA VAL A 103 8.16 13.67 -0.17
C VAL A 103 8.85 14.41 0.97
N ALA A 104 8.67 13.90 2.19
CA ALA A 104 9.26 14.47 3.39
C ALA A 104 10.78 14.64 3.23
N PHE A 105 11.30 15.81 3.60
CA PHE A 105 12.72 16.19 3.45
C PHE A 105 13.25 16.32 2.01
N GLU A 106 12.44 16.05 0.98
CA GLU A 106 12.83 16.21 -0.44
C GLU A 106 12.10 17.35 -1.12
N GLY A 107 10.80 17.52 -0.81
CA GLY A 107 9.93 18.46 -1.49
C GLY A 107 9.16 17.81 -2.64
N ASP A 108 8.77 18.63 -3.62
CA ASP A 108 8.02 18.16 -4.79
C ASP A 108 8.96 17.39 -5.73
N THR A 109 8.53 16.20 -6.16
CA THR A 109 9.21 15.43 -7.21
C THR A 109 8.90 16.01 -8.59
N ASP A 110 9.65 15.58 -9.59
CA ASP A 110 9.16 15.68 -10.98
C ASP A 110 7.89 14.84 -11.17
N TRP A 111 7.16 15.11 -12.26
CA TRP A 111 6.05 14.26 -12.70
C TRP A 111 6.61 12.92 -13.20
N VAL A 112 6.18 11.83 -12.56
CA VAL A 112 6.64 10.46 -12.85
C VAL A 112 5.53 9.68 -13.55
N PRO A 113 5.77 9.12 -14.75
CA PRO A 113 4.83 8.22 -15.41
C PRO A 113 4.52 6.99 -14.57
N GLN A 114 3.25 6.67 -14.43
CA GLN A 114 2.77 5.59 -13.59
C GLN A 114 2.58 4.28 -14.39
N PRO A 115 2.64 3.09 -13.74
CA PRO A 115 2.73 2.82 -12.29
C PRO A 115 4.17 2.63 -11.78
N GLN A 116 5.07 3.55 -12.08
CA GLN A 116 6.39 3.60 -11.43
C GLN A 116 6.25 4.18 -10.01
N ALA A 117 6.96 3.60 -9.04
CA ALA A 117 6.91 4.12 -7.67
C ALA A 117 7.47 5.54 -7.61
N CYS A 118 6.74 6.44 -6.94
CA CYS A 118 7.29 7.72 -6.49
C CYS A 118 8.25 7.50 -5.30
N SER A 119 9.27 8.37 -5.19
CA SER A 119 10.58 8.14 -4.57
C SER A 119 10.64 7.84 -3.05
N GLY A 120 9.52 7.62 -2.34
CA GLY A 120 9.58 7.34 -0.89
C GLY A 120 9.88 5.88 -0.52
N GLU A 121 9.77 4.91 -1.45
CA GLU A 121 9.96 3.47 -1.19
C GLU A 121 11.39 3.12 -0.75
N GLN A 122 12.41 3.72 -1.37
CA GLN A 122 13.81 3.34 -1.17
C GLN A 122 14.40 3.85 0.15
N ASP A 123 13.87 4.98 0.65
CA ASP A 123 14.41 5.68 1.81
C ASP A 123 13.45 5.72 3.00
N GLY A 124 12.26 5.09 2.89
CA GLY A 124 11.23 5.07 3.94
C GLY A 124 10.65 6.45 4.25
N ARG A 125 10.62 7.35 3.27
CA ARG A 125 10.17 8.74 3.46
C ARG A 125 8.68 8.85 3.19
N ALA A 126 7.98 9.54 4.08
CA ALA A 126 6.54 9.75 3.95
C ALA A 126 6.20 10.68 2.78
N ILE A 127 5.19 10.31 2.02
CA ILE A 127 4.45 11.22 1.14
C ILE A 127 3.57 12.10 2.03
N GLN A 128 3.69 13.42 1.89
CA GLN A 128 2.88 14.42 2.62
C GLN A 128 1.75 14.99 1.76
N GLY A 129 1.84 14.80 0.44
CA GLY A 129 0.82 15.16 -0.54
C GLY A 129 1.20 14.68 -1.94
N PHE A 130 0.26 14.73 -2.87
CA PHE A 130 0.49 14.38 -4.26
C PHE A 130 -0.48 15.12 -5.20
N SER A 131 -0.13 15.13 -6.48
CA SER A 131 -0.96 15.54 -7.59
C SER A 131 -0.98 14.44 -8.65
N LEU A 132 -2.13 14.24 -9.30
CA LEU A 132 -2.30 13.29 -10.40
C LEU A 132 -2.86 13.99 -11.62
N ARG A 133 -2.41 13.59 -12.80
CA ARG A 133 -3.04 13.98 -14.07
C ARG A 133 -2.98 12.84 -15.07
N LEU A 134 -3.89 12.85 -16.03
CA LEU A 134 -3.74 12.03 -17.23
C LEU A 134 -2.59 12.60 -18.07
N ALA A 135 -1.77 11.74 -18.65
CA ALA A 135 -0.68 12.16 -19.53
C ALA A 135 -1.19 12.56 -20.94
N GLU A 136 -2.40 12.12 -21.28
CA GLU A 136 -3.05 12.36 -22.56
C GLU A 136 -4.30 13.21 -22.35
N ASP A 137 -4.40 14.31 -23.10
CA ASP A 137 -5.60 15.15 -23.12
C ASP A 137 -6.69 14.52 -24.01
N GLY A 138 -7.96 14.78 -23.68
CA GLY A 138 -9.10 14.45 -24.55
C GLY A 138 -9.82 13.13 -24.27
N LEU A 139 -9.44 12.42 -23.21
CA LEU A 139 -10.26 11.32 -22.69
C LEU A 139 -11.53 11.86 -22.03
N PRO A 140 -12.69 11.18 -22.16
CA PRO A 140 -13.96 11.61 -21.58
C PRO A 140 -14.06 11.27 -20.08
N VAL A 141 -12.94 11.34 -19.36
CA VAL A 141 -12.87 11.08 -17.92
C VAL A 141 -11.92 12.08 -17.25
N SER A 142 -12.22 12.44 -16.02
CA SER A 142 -11.33 13.24 -15.17
C SER A 142 -11.03 12.53 -13.86
N LEU A 143 -9.82 12.76 -13.34
CA LEU A 143 -9.39 12.22 -12.04
C LEU A 143 -9.84 13.15 -10.93
N ARG A 144 -10.34 12.56 -9.83
CA ARG A 144 -10.46 13.24 -8.55
C ARG A 144 -9.82 12.42 -7.44
N TYR A 145 -9.26 13.06 -6.43
CA TYR A 145 -8.57 12.36 -5.35
C TYR A 145 -8.61 13.13 -4.03
N LYS A 146 -8.49 12.40 -2.93
CA LYS A 146 -8.37 12.96 -1.59
C LYS A 146 -7.46 12.10 -0.72
N ALA A 147 -7.04 12.63 0.42
CA ALA A 147 -6.12 11.96 1.33
C ALA A 147 -6.60 11.99 2.78
N HIS A 148 -6.12 11.04 3.58
CA HIS A 148 -6.17 11.08 5.03
C HIS A 148 -4.79 11.48 5.54
N LEU A 149 -4.73 12.62 6.24
CA LEU A 149 -3.50 13.17 6.78
C LEU A 149 -3.47 13.02 8.29
N ALA A 150 -2.35 12.55 8.81
CA ALA A 150 -2.19 12.36 10.23
C ALA A 150 -2.49 13.63 11.04
N PHE A 151 -3.35 13.50 12.05
CA PHE A 151 -3.78 14.57 12.95
C PHE A 151 -4.53 15.75 12.28
N LYS A 152 -4.84 15.66 10.98
CA LYS A 152 -5.65 16.65 10.24
C LYS A 152 -6.95 16.04 9.73
N GLY A 153 -6.96 14.73 9.48
CA GLY A 153 -8.13 14.01 9.00
C GLY A 153 -8.17 13.93 7.47
N ASP A 154 -9.36 13.67 6.94
CA ASP A 154 -9.59 13.62 5.50
C ASP A 154 -9.54 15.03 4.90
N THR A 155 -8.95 15.16 3.71
CA THR A 155 -9.08 16.37 2.87
C THR A 155 -10.42 16.37 2.14
N ASP A 156 -10.77 17.51 1.55
CA ASP A 156 -11.77 17.55 0.48
C ASP A 156 -11.27 16.80 -0.76
N TRP A 157 -12.17 16.54 -1.71
CA TRP A 157 -11.82 16.04 -3.04
C TRP A 157 -11.14 17.14 -3.85
N HIS A 158 -10.04 16.76 -4.51
CA HIS A 158 -9.26 17.59 -5.42
C HIS A 158 -9.38 17.05 -6.83
N GLU A 159 -9.33 17.94 -7.82
CA GLU A 159 -9.43 17.58 -9.23
C GLU A 159 -8.05 17.29 -9.84
N ALA A 160 -8.03 16.75 -11.06
CA ALA A 160 -6.80 16.46 -11.80
C ALA A 160 -5.85 17.66 -11.86
N GLY A 161 -4.60 17.44 -11.46
CA GLY A 161 -3.54 18.44 -11.42
C GLY A 161 -3.45 19.22 -10.11
N ASP A 162 -4.52 19.27 -9.31
CA ASP A 162 -4.51 20.00 -8.04
C ASP A 162 -3.66 19.30 -6.98
N PHE A 163 -3.10 20.05 -6.03
CA PHE A 163 -2.31 19.45 -4.95
C PHE A 163 -3.19 18.98 -3.80
N CYS A 164 -3.12 17.69 -3.49
CA CYS A 164 -3.79 17.05 -2.36
C CYS A 164 -2.78 16.72 -1.27
N GLY A 165 -2.89 17.35 -0.10
CA GLY A 165 -2.01 17.07 1.04
C GLY A 165 -1.47 18.32 1.73
N THR A 166 -0.24 18.25 2.22
CA THR A 166 0.49 19.39 2.81
C THR A 166 1.90 19.49 2.30
N ARG A 167 2.43 20.72 2.28
CA ARG A 167 3.85 20.99 2.06
C ARG A 167 4.44 21.60 3.32
N GLY A 168 5.54 21.05 3.83
CA GLY A 168 6.28 21.61 4.97
C GLY A 168 5.57 21.56 6.33
N GLU A 169 4.36 21.00 6.42
CA GLU A 169 3.63 20.81 7.69
C GLU A 169 3.99 19.49 8.39
N TRP A 170 4.84 18.66 7.79
CA TRP A 170 5.26 17.36 8.32
C TRP A 170 4.10 16.41 8.61
N ARG A 171 2.97 16.57 7.89
CA ARG A 171 1.83 15.67 7.98
C ARG A 171 2.01 14.53 6.99
N ARG A 172 2.34 13.35 7.53
CA ARG A 172 2.35 12.11 6.74
C ARG A 172 0.93 11.78 6.26
N MET A 173 0.83 11.32 5.02
CA MET A 173 -0.37 10.68 4.50
C MET A 173 -0.47 9.27 5.06
N GLU A 174 -1.66 8.83 5.48
CA GLU A 174 -1.89 7.46 5.96
C GLU A 174 -2.79 6.65 5.02
N ALA A 175 -3.67 7.34 4.28
CA ALA A 175 -4.52 6.77 3.25
C ALA A 175 -4.83 7.78 2.16
N PHE A 176 -5.31 7.30 1.01
CA PHE A 176 -5.83 8.12 -0.07
C PHE A 176 -6.94 7.40 -0.85
N TRP A 177 -7.65 8.20 -1.65
CA TRP A 177 -8.72 7.76 -2.55
C TRP A 177 -8.45 8.38 -3.90
N ILE A 178 -8.67 7.61 -4.96
CA ILE A 178 -8.64 8.10 -6.33
C ILE A 178 -9.91 7.58 -7.00
N ASP A 179 -10.57 8.45 -7.73
CA ASP A 179 -11.79 8.14 -8.43
C ASP A 179 -11.80 8.81 -9.79
N LEU A 180 -12.67 8.33 -10.66
CA LEU A 180 -12.99 9.01 -11.91
C LEU A 180 -14.32 9.74 -11.74
N ASP A 181 -14.53 10.79 -12.52
CA ASP A 181 -15.82 11.47 -12.57
C ASP A 181 -16.97 10.57 -13.07
N ASP A 182 -18.20 11.04 -12.90
CA ASP A 182 -19.42 10.25 -13.12
C ASP A 182 -19.66 9.88 -14.61
N GLN A 183 -18.78 10.27 -15.55
CA GLN A 183 -18.82 9.85 -16.97
C GLN A 183 -17.89 8.66 -17.27
N SER A 184 -17.31 8.06 -16.24
CA SER A 184 -16.32 6.97 -16.33
C SER A 184 -16.89 5.57 -16.57
N GLU A 185 -18.09 5.42 -17.14
CA GLU A 185 -18.71 4.10 -17.38
C GLU A 185 -17.84 3.13 -18.20
N GLN A 186 -16.84 3.66 -18.92
CA GLN A 186 -15.92 2.92 -19.77
C GLN A 186 -14.55 2.67 -19.12
N PHE A 187 -14.24 3.26 -17.97
CA PHE A 187 -12.90 3.22 -17.38
C PHE A 187 -12.95 2.89 -15.88
N ASP A 188 -11.89 2.23 -15.42
CA ASP A 188 -11.61 2.04 -13.99
C ASP A 188 -10.24 2.65 -13.68
N VAL A 189 -10.13 3.27 -12.50
CA VAL A 189 -8.84 3.71 -11.95
C VAL A 189 -8.41 2.73 -10.87
N PHE A 190 -7.20 2.18 -11.01
CA PHE A 190 -6.60 1.24 -10.07
C PHE A 190 -5.42 1.91 -9.37
N TYR A 191 -5.29 1.71 -8.05
CA TYR A 191 -4.20 2.29 -7.27
C TYR A 191 -3.78 1.44 -6.08
N SER A 192 -2.52 1.57 -5.67
CA SER A 192 -1.91 0.85 -4.55
C SER A 192 -0.99 1.77 -3.75
N ALA A 193 -0.84 1.49 -2.46
CA ALA A 193 0.00 2.22 -1.54
C ALA A 193 1.18 1.36 -1.08
N HIS A 194 2.37 1.91 -1.02
CA HIS A 194 3.44 1.37 -0.19
C HIS A 194 3.27 1.94 1.21
N LEU A 195 2.97 1.09 2.19
CA LEU A 195 2.80 1.48 3.58
C LEU A 195 4.04 1.14 4.38
N ALA A 196 4.47 2.08 5.22
CA ALA A 196 5.59 1.88 6.12
C ALA A 196 5.50 0.55 6.85
N ARG A 197 6.59 -0.22 6.76
CA ARG A 197 6.76 -1.55 7.38
C ARG A 197 5.87 -2.67 6.83
N LEU A 198 4.86 -2.38 6.00
CA LEU A 198 3.95 -3.37 5.41
C LEU A 198 4.24 -3.67 3.94
N GLY A 199 4.89 -2.74 3.23
CA GLY A 199 5.10 -2.86 1.80
C GLY A 199 3.89 -2.43 0.99
N TRP A 200 3.85 -2.87 -0.27
CA TRP A 200 2.76 -2.59 -1.20
C TRP A 200 1.47 -3.31 -0.79
N THR A 201 0.36 -2.58 -0.78
CA THR A 201 -0.98 -3.14 -0.65
C THR A 201 -1.40 -3.86 -1.94
N GLY A 202 -2.52 -4.59 -1.90
CA GLY A 202 -3.25 -4.92 -3.14
C GLY A 202 -3.71 -3.66 -3.89
N TRP A 203 -4.33 -3.86 -5.05
CA TRP A 203 -4.90 -2.77 -5.84
C TRP A 203 -6.32 -2.44 -5.39
N PHE A 204 -6.60 -1.17 -5.20
CA PHE A 204 -7.93 -0.62 -4.94
C PHE A 204 -8.43 0.09 -6.19
N LYS A 205 -9.74 0.28 -6.32
CA LYS A 205 -10.29 1.02 -7.46
C LYS A 205 -11.42 1.96 -7.09
N ASN A 206 -11.66 2.96 -7.94
CA ASN A 206 -12.87 3.80 -7.99
C ASN A 206 -13.40 4.24 -6.63
N GLY A 207 -12.68 5.15 -5.96
CA GLY A 207 -13.13 5.75 -4.72
C GLY A 207 -13.07 4.82 -3.49
N GLN A 208 -12.46 3.64 -3.58
CA GLN A 208 -12.10 2.83 -2.43
C GLN A 208 -10.95 3.46 -1.62
N MET A 209 -10.92 3.28 -0.30
CA MET A 209 -9.79 3.76 0.50
C MET A 209 -8.57 2.85 0.27
N CYS A 210 -7.43 3.43 -0.08
CA CYS A 210 -6.15 2.75 -0.11
C CYS A 210 -5.26 3.28 1.04
N GLY A 211 -4.81 2.38 1.92
CA GLY A 211 -4.02 2.74 3.10
C GLY A 211 -4.77 2.51 4.42
N THR A 212 -4.47 3.33 5.42
CA THR A 212 -4.91 3.14 6.82
C THR A 212 -5.39 4.45 7.44
N ARG A 213 -6.28 4.38 8.42
CA ARG A 213 -6.68 5.55 9.22
C ARG A 213 -6.29 5.34 10.68
N GLY A 214 -5.52 6.27 11.25
CA GLY A 214 -5.23 6.29 12.68
C GLY A 214 -4.31 5.19 13.18
N GLU A 215 -3.68 4.44 12.28
CA GLU A 215 -2.72 3.38 12.61
C GLU A 215 -1.27 3.85 12.58
N TYR A 216 -1.03 5.15 12.39
CA TYR A 216 0.31 5.74 12.37
C TYR A 216 1.22 5.17 11.28
N ARG A 217 0.65 4.57 10.22
CA ARG A 217 1.39 4.05 9.07
C ARG A 217 1.36 5.05 7.94
N GLN A 218 2.53 5.59 7.60
CA GLN A 218 2.69 6.52 6.50
C GLN A 218 2.65 5.81 5.15
N VAL A 219 2.10 6.48 4.15
CA VAL A 219 2.25 6.16 2.73
C VAL A 219 3.64 6.63 2.31
N GLU A 220 4.42 5.72 1.73
CA GLU A 220 5.79 5.95 1.23
C GLU A 220 5.85 5.81 -0.30
N GLY A 221 4.78 5.33 -0.92
CA GLY A 221 4.71 5.16 -2.37
C GLY A 221 3.27 5.05 -2.83
N ILE A 222 3.02 5.53 -4.03
CA ILE A 222 1.72 5.44 -4.72
C ILE A 222 1.99 4.86 -6.10
N LYS A 223 1.15 3.91 -6.50
CA LYS A 223 1.02 3.45 -7.89
C LYS A 223 -0.41 3.68 -8.32
N VAL A 224 -0.59 4.11 -9.55
CA VAL A 224 -1.91 4.32 -10.14
C VAL A 224 -1.89 4.02 -11.64
N PHE A 225 -2.99 3.51 -12.19
CA PHE A 225 -3.21 3.50 -13.63
C PHE A 225 -4.70 3.50 -13.93
N VAL A 226 -5.06 3.92 -15.14
CA VAL A 226 -6.45 3.91 -15.62
C VAL A 226 -6.56 2.90 -16.74
N ALA A 227 -7.52 1.99 -16.67
CA ALA A 227 -7.74 0.97 -17.70
C ALA A 227 -9.18 1.06 -18.22
N GLU A 228 -9.37 0.70 -19.48
CA GLU A 228 -10.71 0.46 -20.01
C GLU A 228 -11.37 -0.68 -19.23
N ARG A 229 -12.66 -0.56 -18.98
CA ARG A 229 -13.46 -1.67 -18.48
C ARG A 229 -13.55 -2.68 -19.61
N ASN A 230 -12.85 -3.80 -19.47
CA ASN A 230 -13.07 -4.96 -20.33
C ASN A 230 -14.55 -5.31 -20.25
N GLY A 231 -15.26 -5.13 -21.37
CA GLY A 231 -16.72 -5.12 -21.40
C GLY A 231 -17.34 -6.40 -20.87
N GLU A 232 -17.66 -6.42 -19.58
CA GLU A 232 -18.81 -7.16 -19.07
C GLU A 232 -19.88 -6.11 -18.73
N ALA A 233 -20.77 -5.93 -19.69
CA ALA A 233 -21.99 -5.17 -19.47
C ALA A 233 -22.89 -5.98 -18.52
N VAL A 234 -23.06 -5.42 -17.31
CA VAL A 234 -24.12 -5.59 -16.30
C VAL A 234 -24.30 -6.99 -15.69
#